data_AF-A0AAW2KXW4-F1
#
_entry.id   AF-A0AAW2KXW4-F1
#
_cell.length_a   1.000
_cell.length_b   1.000
_cell.length_c   1.000
_cell.angle_alpha   90.00
_cell.angle_beta   90.00
_cell.angle_gamma   90.00
#
_symmetry.space_group_name_H-M   'P 1'
#
loop_
_entity.id
_entity.type
_entity.pdbx_description
1 polymer ?
#
loop_
_entity_poly.entity_id
_entity_poly.type
_entity_poly.pdbx_seq_one_letter_code
_entity_poly.pdbx_strand_id
1 'polypeptide(L)'
;MRSRTTSSTATWVFANMLVGLVLVGSLVGGSEEYMSAVGDPGMRRDSLRVAIEAWNQCNEVHQEAPDMGSPRQADCFDVLHNSKSYTKLVHRVNEKMNRLGIANATRQGLKNMDVNEYAAWKERYLGYKCQVEDKPGPWQFWMFMLKSGNLDTLAAICPKNGKKSEPFPPESRFPCFGKGCMNMPRIYHDSTSVKHYHRNRTLRGSFFGTWDLDADVRTAATLNNTSYYSVTWRKGFGKGVGIFITC
;
A
#
# COMPACT_ATOMS: atom_id res chain seq x y z
N MET A 1 82.48 -2.13 -51.94
CA MET A 1 83.18 -3.43 -52.04
C MET A 1 82.44 -4.42 -51.15
N ARG A 2 82.16 -5.64 -51.66
CA ARG A 2 81.41 -6.76 -51.02
C ARG A 2 81.74 -6.94 -49.53
N SER A 3 80.81 -7.30 -48.64
CA SER A 3 80.24 -8.66 -48.46
C SER A 3 79.16 -8.62 -47.35
N ARG A 4 77.92 -9.10 -47.52
CA ARG A 4 77.36 -10.41 -47.05
C ARG A 4 78.07 -10.97 -45.79
N THR A 5 77.39 -11.49 -44.74
CA THR A 5 76.52 -12.68 -44.75
C THR A 5 75.81 -12.89 -43.39
N THR A 6 74.54 -13.39 -43.41
CA THR A 6 73.84 -14.37 -42.51
C THR A 6 73.77 -14.17 -40.98
N SER A 7 72.59 -14.08 -40.34
CA SER A 7 71.55 -15.10 -40.05
C SER A 7 71.97 -16.23 -39.10
N SER A 8 71.35 -16.33 -37.91
CA SER A 8 70.65 -17.55 -37.44
C SER A 8 69.94 -17.33 -36.09
N THR A 9 68.72 -17.83 -36.04
CA THR A 9 67.75 -17.99 -34.96
C THR A 9 68.11 -19.10 -33.95
N ALA A 10 67.71 -18.94 -32.68
CA ALA A 10 67.33 -20.00 -31.72
C ALA A 10 66.89 -19.31 -30.39
N THR A 11 65.61 -19.08 -30.08
CA THR A 11 64.50 -19.97 -29.71
C THR A 11 64.27 -20.13 -28.18
N TRP A 12 63.00 -19.96 -27.81
CA TRP A 12 62.22 -20.51 -26.67
C TRP A 12 62.17 -19.80 -25.29
N VAL A 13 61.01 -19.14 -25.06
CA VAL A 13 60.06 -19.32 -23.93
C VAL A 13 60.57 -18.88 -22.53
N PHE A 14 59.91 -17.95 -21.83
CA PHE A 14 58.64 -18.15 -21.12
C PHE A 14 57.73 -16.93 -21.11
N ALA A 15 56.49 -17.14 -21.54
CA ALA A 15 55.34 -16.31 -21.24
C ALA A 15 54.97 -16.48 -19.76
N ASN A 16 54.83 -15.37 -19.04
CA ASN A 16 54.06 -15.25 -17.79
C ASN A 16 54.04 -13.78 -17.37
N MET A 17 52.99 -13.03 -17.71
CA MET A 17 52.42 -12.03 -16.78
C MET A 17 51.11 -11.44 -17.31
N LEU A 18 50.10 -11.51 -16.44
CA LEU A 18 48.83 -10.77 -16.43
C LEU A 18 47.73 -11.17 -17.43
N VAL A 19 47.13 -12.33 -17.18
CA VAL A 19 45.66 -12.45 -17.24
C VAL A 19 45.12 -11.91 -15.93
N GLY A 20 44.88 -10.60 -15.88
CA GLY A 20 44.09 -9.94 -14.83
C GLY A 20 42.69 -9.68 -15.40
N LEU A 21 41.89 -10.74 -15.52
CA LEU A 21 40.51 -10.63 -15.97
C LEU A 21 39.74 -9.74 -14.97
N VAL A 22 39.28 -8.60 -15.48
CA VAL A 22 38.40 -7.66 -14.79
C VAL A 22 37.10 -8.38 -14.42
N LEU A 23 37.04 -8.90 -13.20
CA LEU A 23 35.81 -9.34 -12.55
C LEU A 23 35.40 -8.29 -11.52
N VAL A 24 34.99 -7.12 -12.00
CA VAL A 24 34.07 -6.26 -11.26
C VAL A 24 32.66 -6.80 -11.57
N GLY A 25 32.35 -7.94 -10.96
CA GLY A 25 30.99 -8.43 -10.89
C GLY A 25 30.24 -7.56 -9.89
N SER A 26 29.58 -6.52 -10.38
CA SER A 26 28.63 -5.74 -9.59
C SER A 26 27.60 -6.69 -8.99
N LEU A 27 27.62 -6.83 -7.66
CA LEU A 27 26.51 -7.36 -6.90
C LEU A 27 25.33 -6.40 -7.06
N VAL A 28 24.58 -6.54 -8.16
CA VAL A 28 23.24 -5.96 -8.25
C VAL A 28 22.33 -6.89 -7.46
N GLY A 29 22.41 -6.78 -6.13
CA GLY A 29 21.32 -7.17 -5.24
C GLY A 29 20.21 -6.14 -5.39
N GLY A 30 19.56 -6.12 -6.55
CA GLY A 30 18.31 -5.40 -6.71
C GLY A 30 17.25 -6.20 -5.99
N SER A 31 16.76 -5.73 -4.85
CA SER A 31 15.45 -6.14 -4.37
C SER A 31 14.47 -5.84 -5.51
N GLU A 32 13.91 -6.87 -6.14
CA GLU A 32 12.83 -6.64 -7.10
C GLU A 32 11.67 -6.01 -6.34
N GLU A 33 11.53 -4.70 -6.45
CA GLU A 33 10.40 -3.95 -5.93
C GLU A 33 9.17 -4.50 -6.69
N TYR A 34 8.32 -5.26 -6.01
CA TYR A 34 7.11 -5.82 -6.62
C TYR A 34 6.19 -4.68 -7.05
N MET A 35 6.11 -4.44 -8.36
CA MET A 35 5.31 -3.37 -8.94
C MET A 35 3.98 -3.93 -9.43
N SER A 36 2.90 -3.58 -8.75
CA SER A 36 1.53 -3.86 -9.22
C SER A 36 0.94 -2.64 -9.91
N ALA A 37 0.21 -2.87 -11.01
CA ALA A 37 -0.46 -1.83 -11.79
C ALA A 37 -1.98 -1.86 -11.53
N VAL A 38 -2.55 -0.75 -11.05
CA VAL A 38 -3.99 -0.62 -10.80
C VAL A 38 -4.53 0.66 -11.44
N GLY A 39 -5.80 0.68 -11.84
CA GLY A 39 -6.46 1.87 -12.37
C GLY A 39 -7.88 1.58 -12.86
N ASP A 40 -8.56 2.59 -13.38
CA ASP A 40 -9.93 2.42 -13.86
C ASP A 40 -10.00 1.37 -14.99
N PRO A 41 -11.18 0.77 -15.26
CA PRO A 41 -11.33 -0.18 -16.35
C PRO A 41 -10.74 0.32 -17.67
N GLY A 42 -9.71 -0.38 -18.16
CA GLY A 42 -8.99 -0.02 -19.38
C GLY A 42 -7.92 1.09 -19.21
N MET A 43 -7.57 1.47 -17.98
CA MET A 43 -6.50 2.43 -17.66
C MET A 43 -6.66 3.80 -18.35
N ARG A 44 -7.89 4.26 -18.54
CA ARG A 44 -8.22 5.35 -19.48
C ARG A 44 -8.14 6.74 -18.87
N ARG A 45 -8.36 6.87 -17.56
CA ARG A 45 -8.50 8.18 -16.90
C ARG A 45 -7.25 8.52 -16.09
N ASP A 46 -6.93 9.80 -15.98
CA ASP A 46 -5.87 10.27 -15.07
C ASP A 46 -6.32 10.24 -13.60
N SER A 47 -7.63 10.37 -13.35
CA SER A 47 -8.24 10.21 -12.03
C SER A 47 -7.89 8.87 -11.39
N LEU A 48 -7.82 8.85 -10.05
CA LEU A 48 -7.64 7.63 -9.27
C LEU A 48 -8.70 7.52 -8.20
N ARG A 49 -9.12 6.28 -7.96
CA ARG A 49 -10.02 5.84 -6.91
C ARG A 49 -9.40 4.64 -6.17
N VAL A 50 -8.83 4.89 -5.00
CA VAL A 50 -8.35 3.83 -4.09
C VAL A 50 -9.05 3.95 -2.74
N ALA A 51 -9.23 2.81 -2.10
CA ALA A 51 -9.62 2.71 -0.72
C ALA A 51 -8.66 1.79 0.01
N ILE A 52 -8.63 1.90 1.32
CA ILE A 52 -7.97 0.96 2.19
C ILE A 52 -8.99 0.44 3.19
N GLU A 53 -8.91 -0.85 3.42
CA GLU A 53 -9.52 -1.54 4.54
C GLU A 53 -8.40 -2.16 5.35
N ALA A 54 -8.31 -1.84 6.64
CA ALA A 54 -7.31 -2.44 7.51
C ALA A 54 -7.97 -3.07 8.74
N TRP A 55 -8.02 -4.41 8.76
CA TRP A 55 -8.61 -5.19 9.84
C TRP A 55 -7.64 -6.20 10.42
N ASN A 56 -7.78 -6.41 11.72
CA ASN A 56 -7.17 -7.54 12.37
C ASN A 56 -8.12 -8.74 12.19
N GLN A 57 -7.70 -9.74 11.42
CA GLN A 57 -8.52 -10.90 11.07
C GLN A 57 -8.72 -11.87 12.21
N CYS A 58 -7.97 -11.71 13.31
CA CYS A 58 -8.07 -12.64 14.42
C CYS A 58 -9.34 -12.49 15.26
N ASN A 59 -10.17 -11.45 15.11
CA ASN A 59 -11.37 -11.26 15.94
C ASN A 59 -12.51 -10.49 15.25
N GLU A 60 -13.75 -10.77 15.67
CA GLU A 60 -14.88 -9.85 15.57
C GLU A 60 -14.73 -8.71 16.60
N VAL A 61 -14.59 -7.48 16.12
CA VAL A 61 -14.53 -6.30 16.98
C VAL A 61 -15.94 -5.97 17.47
N HIS A 62 -16.26 -6.33 18.71
CA HIS A 62 -17.54 -5.98 19.34
C HIS A 62 -17.63 -4.49 19.74
N GLN A 63 -16.49 -3.79 19.86
CA GLN A 63 -16.40 -2.38 20.23
C GLN A 63 -15.23 -1.71 19.51
N GLU A 64 -15.48 -0.60 18.81
CA GLU A 64 -14.42 0.23 18.23
C GLU A 64 -13.50 0.74 19.35
N ALA A 65 -12.19 0.62 19.17
CA ALA A 65 -11.24 1.22 20.10
C ALA A 65 -11.38 2.76 20.06
N PRO A 66 -11.29 3.46 21.21
CA PRO A 66 -11.50 4.91 21.26
C PRO A 66 -10.63 5.66 20.26
N ASP A 67 -11.22 6.64 19.57
CA ASP A 67 -10.56 7.55 18.62
C ASP A 67 -9.89 6.87 17.39
N MET A 68 -10.26 5.63 17.09
CA MET A 68 -9.70 4.89 15.94
C MET A 68 -10.42 5.19 14.62
N GLY A 69 -11.71 5.50 14.68
CA GLY A 69 -12.52 5.73 13.48
C GLY A 69 -12.91 4.43 12.79
N SER A 70 -13.32 4.53 11.53
CA SER A 70 -13.59 3.36 10.70
C SER A 70 -12.28 2.75 10.16
N PRO A 71 -12.18 1.41 10.04
CA PRO A 71 -11.04 0.74 9.41
C PRO A 71 -10.99 0.92 7.90
N ARG A 72 -11.96 1.66 7.34
CA ARG A 72 -12.09 1.95 5.91
C ARG A 72 -11.91 3.44 5.63
N GLN A 73 -10.93 3.76 4.79
CA GLN A 73 -10.66 5.11 4.28
C GLN A 73 -10.54 5.09 2.75
N ALA A 74 -10.68 6.24 2.09
CA ALA A 74 -10.52 6.34 0.64
C ALA A 74 -9.77 7.60 0.20
N ASP A 75 -9.09 7.48 -0.93
CA ASP A 75 -8.57 8.60 -1.71
C ASP A 75 -9.15 8.51 -3.13
N CYS A 76 -10.01 9.47 -3.43
CA CYS A 76 -10.56 9.62 -4.75
C CYS A 76 -10.60 11.08 -5.15
N PHE A 77 -10.17 11.34 -6.37
CA PHE A 77 -10.16 12.68 -6.94
C PHE A 77 -10.49 12.68 -8.42
N ASP A 78 -10.96 13.83 -8.88
CA ASP A 78 -11.06 14.13 -10.30
C ASP A 78 -10.00 15.14 -10.71
N VAL A 79 -9.56 15.01 -11.95
CA VAL A 79 -8.58 15.91 -12.56
C VAL A 79 -9.34 16.99 -13.32
N LEU A 80 -9.23 18.24 -12.88
CA LEU A 80 -9.71 19.40 -13.64
C LEU A 80 -8.56 19.98 -14.45
N HIS A 81 -8.73 19.94 -15.78
CA HIS A 81 -7.87 20.63 -16.72
C HIS A 81 -8.36 22.06 -16.91
N ASN A 82 -7.59 23.04 -16.44
CA ASN A 82 -7.85 24.43 -16.77
C ASN A 82 -6.98 24.89 -17.94
N SER A 83 -7.53 25.81 -18.74
CA SER A 83 -6.92 26.39 -19.95
C SER A 83 -5.57 27.09 -19.73
N LYS A 84 -5.11 27.25 -18.48
CA LYS A 84 -3.85 27.89 -18.09
C LYS A 84 -2.81 26.92 -17.49
N SER A 85 -2.70 25.69 -17.99
CA SER A 85 -1.63 24.72 -17.68
C SER A 85 -1.59 24.14 -16.25
N TYR A 86 -2.36 24.67 -15.30
CA TYR A 86 -2.42 24.11 -13.94
C TYR A 86 -3.40 22.92 -13.86
N THR A 87 -2.90 21.81 -13.32
CA THR A 87 -3.70 20.64 -12.98
C THR A 87 -4.25 20.82 -11.57
N LYS A 88 -5.57 20.87 -11.40
CA LYS A 88 -6.20 20.86 -10.08
C LYS A 88 -6.79 19.48 -9.81
N LEU A 89 -6.45 18.90 -8.67
CA LEU A 89 -7.12 17.70 -8.16
C LEU A 89 -8.29 18.11 -7.28
N VAL A 90 -9.47 17.55 -7.57
CA VAL A 90 -10.68 17.76 -6.76
C VAL A 90 -10.98 16.47 -6.02
N HIS A 91 -10.56 16.41 -4.76
CA HIS A 91 -10.83 15.26 -3.91
C HIS A 91 -12.33 15.17 -3.58
N ARG A 92 -12.88 13.97 -3.75
CA ARG A 92 -14.28 13.64 -3.45
C ARG A 92 -14.47 13.18 -2.01
N VAL A 93 -13.39 12.71 -1.39
CA VAL A 93 -13.32 12.32 0.01
C VAL A 93 -12.30 13.20 0.71
N ASN A 94 -12.65 13.71 1.89
CA ASN A 94 -11.76 14.52 2.72
C ASN A 94 -11.47 13.82 4.05
N GLU A 95 -10.52 14.37 4.81
CA GLU A 95 -10.08 13.77 6.07
C GLU A 95 -11.22 13.60 7.09
N LYS A 96 -12.14 14.58 7.18
CA LYS A 96 -13.31 14.47 8.06
C LYS A 96 -14.20 13.29 7.69
N MET A 97 -14.33 13.01 6.39
CA MET A 97 -15.04 11.83 5.92
C MET A 97 -14.26 10.56 6.27
N ASN A 98 -12.95 10.49 6.03
CA ASN A 98 -12.15 9.31 6.37
C ASN A 98 -12.19 8.98 7.87
N ARG A 99 -12.23 10.00 8.74
CA ARG A 99 -12.30 9.83 10.21
C ARG A 99 -13.65 9.44 10.78
N LEU A 100 -14.70 9.27 9.96
CA LEU A 100 -16.03 8.89 10.48
C LEU A 100 -16.00 7.48 11.08
N GLY A 101 -16.17 7.35 12.39
CA GLY A 101 -16.29 6.09 13.15
C GLY A 101 -17.69 5.85 13.73
N ILE A 102 -17.90 4.72 14.41
CA ILE A 102 -19.20 4.33 14.99
C ILE A 102 -19.73 5.39 15.97
N ALA A 103 -18.83 6.10 16.66
CA ALA A 103 -19.20 7.20 17.55
C ALA A 103 -19.94 8.35 16.82
N ASN A 104 -19.84 8.43 15.49
CA ASN A 104 -20.54 9.41 14.67
C ASN A 104 -21.90 8.89 14.15
N ALA A 105 -22.23 7.61 14.32
CA ALA A 105 -23.40 6.97 13.74
C ALA A 105 -24.71 7.67 14.13
N THR A 106 -24.90 7.99 15.41
CA THR A 106 -26.08 8.71 15.92
C THR A 106 -26.26 10.07 15.24
N ARG A 107 -25.16 10.82 15.03
CA ARG A 107 -25.19 12.13 14.35
C ARG A 107 -25.47 12.03 12.86
N GLN A 108 -25.30 10.85 12.28
CA GLN A 108 -25.60 10.55 10.88
C GLN A 108 -26.99 9.94 10.68
N GLY A 109 -27.79 9.82 11.75
CA GLY A 109 -29.09 9.17 11.71
C GLY A 109 -29.02 7.64 11.65
N LEU A 110 -27.84 7.06 11.85
CA LEU A 110 -27.57 5.62 11.81
C LEU A 110 -27.69 5.03 13.22
N LYS A 111 -28.87 5.15 13.82
CA LYS A 111 -29.12 4.63 15.18
C LYS A 111 -29.15 3.10 15.15
N ASN A 112 -28.67 2.48 16.23
CA ASN A 112 -28.71 1.04 16.48
C ASN A 112 -27.86 0.19 15.53
N MET A 113 -26.92 0.78 14.76
CA MET A 113 -25.94 -0.02 14.02
C MET A 113 -24.85 -0.53 14.95
N ASP A 114 -24.42 -1.77 14.74
CA ASP A 114 -23.19 -2.27 15.32
C ASP A 114 -21.94 -1.84 14.52
N VAL A 115 -20.75 -2.19 15.02
CA VAL A 115 -19.46 -1.83 14.40
C VAL A 115 -19.31 -2.43 12.99
N ASN A 116 -19.81 -3.65 12.77
CA ASN A 116 -19.72 -4.35 11.49
C ASN A 116 -20.66 -3.72 10.46
N GLU A 117 -21.91 -3.45 10.86
CA GLU A 117 -22.90 -2.77 10.04
C GLU A 117 -22.44 -1.37 9.66
N TYR A 118 -21.87 -0.62 10.60
CA TYR A 118 -21.33 0.70 10.34
C TYR A 118 -20.14 0.67 9.40
N ALA A 119 -19.22 -0.29 9.56
CA ALA A 119 -18.13 -0.44 8.61
C ALA A 119 -18.69 -0.70 7.21
N ALA A 120 -19.66 -1.61 7.05
CA ALA A 120 -20.27 -1.92 5.74
C ALA A 120 -21.04 -0.73 5.15
N TRP A 121 -21.69 0.07 6.00
CA TRP A 121 -22.25 1.35 5.62
C TRP A 121 -21.17 2.32 5.14
N LYS A 122 -20.03 2.37 5.85
CA LYS A 122 -18.92 3.27 5.56
C LYS A 122 -18.30 2.99 4.19
N GLU A 123 -18.14 1.70 3.86
CA GLU A 123 -17.68 1.27 2.54
C GLU A 123 -18.63 1.77 1.44
N ARG A 124 -19.94 1.55 1.60
CA ARG A 124 -20.96 2.04 0.65
C ARG A 124 -20.96 3.56 0.54
N TYR A 125 -20.80 4.27 1.66
CA TYR A 125 -20.69 5.73 1.69
C TYR A 125 -19.48 6.23 0.90
N LEU A 126 -18.30 5.63 1.12
CA LEU A 126 -17.08 5.97 0.37
C LEU A 126 -17.23 5.59 -1.11
N GLY A 127 -17.85 4.44 -1.40
CA GLY A 127 -18.11 3.95 -2.76
C GLY A 127 -18.98 4.92 -3.55
N TYR A 128 -20.05 5.42 -2.92
CA TYR A 128 -20.91 6.45 -3.50
C TYR A 128 -20.16 7.76 -3.76
N LYS A 129 -19.30 8.22 -2.84
CA LYS A 129 -18.50 9.43 -3.04
C LYS A 129 -17.47 9.29 -4.15
N CYS A 130 -16.90 8.10 -4.27
CA CYS A 130 -15.88 7.75 -5.25
C CYS A 130 -16.48 7.06 -6.48
N GLN A 131 -17.77 7.19 -6.77
CA GLN A 131 -18.37 6.57 -7.96
C GLN A 131 -17.95 7.30 -9.24
N VAL A 132 -17.76 6.55 -10.32
CA VAL A 132 -17.57 7.03 -11.70
C VAL A 132 -18.58 6.32 -12.57
N GLU A 133 -19.26 7.10 -13.42
CA GLU A 133 -20.06 6.55 -14.50
C GLU A 133 -19.16 5.81 -15.50
N ASP A 134 -19.49 4.54 -15.75
CA ASP A 134 -18.79 3.68 -16.69
C ASP A 134 -19.78 2.72 -17.37
N LYS A 135 -19.32 1.97 -18.39
CA LYS A 135 -20.13 0.99 -19.11
C LYS A 135 -19.64 -0.44 -18.85
N PRO A 136 -20.52 -1.42 -18.56
CA PRO A 136 -21.99 -1.34 -18.57
C PRO A 136 -22.62 -0.74 -17.31
N GLY A 137 -21.84 -0.48 -16.27
CA GLY A 137 -22.31 0.11 -15.03
C GLY A 137 -21.21 0.91 -14.33
N PRO A 138 -21.56 1.66 -13.28
CA PRO A 138 -20.61 2.52 -12.59
C PRO A 138 -19.51 1.72 -11.88
N TRP A 139 -18.35 2.34 -11.77
CA TRP A 139 -17.20 1.83 -11.02
C TRP A 139 -16.93 2.71 -9.79
N GLN A 140 -16.36 2.15 -8.73
CA GLN A 140 -16.09 2.87 -7.48
C GLN A 140 -14.58 3.04 -7.23
N PHE A 141 -13.93 2.07 -6.61
CA PHE A 141 -12.50 2.12 -6.28
C PHE A 141 -11.88 0.73 -6.23
N TRP A 142 -10.55 0.70 -6.26
CA TRP A 142 -9.78 -0.46 -5.84
C TRP A 142 -9.53 -0.40 -4.34
N MET A 143 -9.69 -1.52 -3.64
CA MET A 143 -9.48 -1.59 -2.20
C MET A 143 -8.20 -2.34 -1.87
N PHE A 144 -7.29 -1.68 -1.15
CA PHE A 144 -6.19 -2.34 -0.46
C PHE A 144 -6.72 -2.96 0.82
N MET A 145 -6.69 -4.29 0.91
CA MET A 145 -7.05 -4.99 2.14
C MET A 145 -5.79 -5.34 2.91
N LEU A 146 -5.56 -4.66 4.03
CA LEU A 146 -4.54 -5.01 5.00
C LEU A 146 -5.17 -5.89 6.07
N LYS A 147 -4.62 -7.10 6.12
CA LYS A 147 -5.18 -8.21 6.87
C LYS A 147 -4.03 -8.78 7.69
N SER A 148 -4.10 -8.52 9.00
CA SER A 148 -3.16 -9.07 9.97
C SER A 148 -3.83 -10.25 10.69
N GLY A 149 -3.14 -11.39 10.76
CA GLY A 149 -3.64 -12.60 11.39
C GLY A 149 -3.70 -13.79 10.44
N ASN A 150 -3.87 -14.98 11.01
CA ASN A 150 -4.10 -16.20 10.24
C ASN A 150 -5.59 -16.56 10.35
N LEU A 151 -6.26 -16.72 9.21
CA LEU A 151 -7.65 -17.20 9.15
C LEU A 151 -7.76 -18.68 9.55
N ASP A 152 -6.64 -19.40 9.57
CA ASP A 152 -6.59 -20.79 9.97
C ASP A 152 -6.63 -20.93 11.51
N THR A 153 -7.82 -21.25 12.02
CA THR A 153 -8.06 -21.55 13.44
C THR A 153 -7.31 -22.80 13.91
N LEU A 154 -6.89 -23.67 12.98
CA LEU A 154 -6.08 -24.86 13.27
C LEU A 154 -4.59 -24.53 13.39
N ALA A 155 -4.13 -23.44 12.78
CA ALA A 155 -2.78 -22.95 12.98
C ALA A 155 -2.58 -22.28 14.34
N ALA A 156 -3.68 -21.94 15.04
CA ALA A 156 -3.68 -21.43 16.41
C ALA A 156 -2.83 -20.17 16.64
N ILE A 157 -2.62 -19.36 15.58
CA ILE A 157 -1.75 -18.19 15.59
C ILE A 157 -2.40 -17.03 16.35
N CYS A 158 -3.74 -16.94 16.35
CA CYS A 158 -4.45 -15.89 17.06
C CYS A 158 -4.35 -16.08 18.59
N PRO A 159 -3.85 -15.09 19.36
CA PRO A 159 -3.69 -15.23 20.80
C PRO A 159 -5.04 -15.15 21.57
N LYS A 160 -5.19 -16.00 22.59
CA LYS A 160 -6.28 -16.00 23.57
C LYS A 160 -5.92 -15.14 24.78
N ASN A 161 -6.50 -13.94 24.93
CA ASN A 161 -6.18 -12.98 26.01
C ASN A 161 -4.66 -12.70 26.11
N GLY A 162 -3.97 -12.50 24.99
CA GLY A 162 -2.51 -12.31 24.96
C GLY A 162 -1.67 -13.56 25.25
N LYS A 163 -2.29 -14.75 25.36
CA LYS A 163 -1.60 -16.05 25.49
C LYS A 163 -1.74 -16.85 24.19
N LYS A 164 -0.77 -17.71 23.86
CA LYS A 164 -0.82 -18.58 22.67
C LYS A 164 -2.11 -19.42 22.68
N SER A 165 -2.88 -19.40 21.58
CA SER A 165 -4.06 -20.26 21.45
C SER A 165 -3.65 -21.67 21.03
N GLU A 166 -4.53 -22.63 21.30
CA GLU A 166 -4.45 -23.98 20.74
C GLU A 166 -5.35 -24.08 19.49
N PRO A 167 -5.09 -25.02 18.58
CA PRO A 167 -5.94 -25.26 17.41
C PRO A 167 -7.39 -25.53 17.83
N PHE A 168 -8.36 -24.87 17.19
CA PHE A 168 -9.77 -25.09 17.45
C PHE A 168 -10.56 -25.23 16.14
N PRO A 169 -11.65 -26.03 16.12
CA PRO A 169 -12.49 -26.18 14.93
C PRO A 169 -13.07 -24.82 14.50
N PRO A 170 -13.24 -24.57 13.20
CA PRO A 170 -13.83 -23.32 12.71
C PRO A 170 -15.24 -23.16 13.30
N GLU A 171 -15.45 -22.12 14.11
CA GLU A 171 -16.79 -21.70 14.54
C GLU A 171 -17.37 -20.72 13.50
N SER A 172 -18.70 -20.56 13.45
CA SER A 172 -19.34 -19.55 12.58
C SER A 172 -19.03 -18.11 12.96
N ARG A 173 -18.34 -17.91 14.09
CA ARG A 173 -17.95 -16.64 14.70
C ARG A 173 -16.44 -16.63 14.94
N PHE A 174 -15.78 -15.49 14.75
CA PHE A 174 -14.36 -15.35 15.13
C PHE A 174 -14.23 -15.15 16.64
N PRO A 175 -13.39 -15.90 17.35
CA PRO A 175 -13.41 -15.89 18.81
C PRO A 175 -12.69 -14.67 19.39
N CYS A 176 -13.46 -13.68 19.85
CA CYS A 176 -12.96 -12.50 20.55
C CYS A 176 -12.51 -12.82 21.98
N PHE A 177 -11.20 -12.82 22.23
CA PHE A 177 -10.64 -13.26 23.51
C PHE A 177 -10.18 -12.12 24.43
N GLY A 178 -11.13 -11.45 25.10
CA GLY A 178 -10.89 -10.44 26.17
C GLY A 178 -11.54 -9.07 25.91
N LYS A 179 -11.35 -8.10 26.81
CA LYS A 179 -11.87 -6.73 26.66
C LYS A 179 -10.90 -5.91 25.79
N GLY A 180 -11.36 -5.37 24.66
CA GLY A 180 -10.51 -4.62 23.72
C GLY A 180 -9.67 -5.51 22.79
N CYS A 181 -10.20 -6.69 22.43
CA CYS A 181 -9.41 -7.69 21.73
C CYS A 181 -9.24 -7.41 20.23
N MET A 182 -8.12 -6.72 20.01
CA MET A 182 -7.49 -6.23 18.78
C MET A 182 -8.27 -5.14 18.05
N ASN A 183 -7.69 -3.96 18.18
CA ASN A 183 -7.97 -2.74 17.44
C ASN A 183 -7.66 -2.91 15.93
N MET A 184 -8.27 -2.07 15.11
CA MET A 184 -7.76 -1.80 13.75
C MET A 184 -6.39 -1.11 13.86
N PRO A 185 -5.55 -1.05 12.82
CA PRO A 185 -4.32 -0.29 12.92
C PRO A 185 -4.65 1.20 12.84
N ARG A 186 -3.72 2.06 13.26
CA ARG A 186 -3.83 3.48 12.94
C ARG A 186 -3.59 3.67 11.45
N ILE A 187 -4.58 4.20 10.74
CA ILE A 187 -4.47 4.53 9.31
C ILE A 187 -4.22 6.02 9.16
N TYR A 188 -3.08 6.38 8.58
CA TYR A 188 -2.72 7.72 8.16
C TYR A 188 -2.82 7.81 6.64
N HIS A 189 -3.27 8.97 6.17
CA HIS A 189 -3.53 9.23 4.75
C HIS A 189 -2.78 10.48 4.28
N ASP A 190 -1.90 10.28 3.32
CA ASP A 190 -1.37 11.37 2.51
C ASP A 190 -2.19 11.47 1.21
N SER A 191 -3.06 12.49 1.16
CA SER A 191 -3.89 12.76 0.00
C SER A 191 -3.06 12.92 -1.27
N THR A 192 -3.54 12.31 -2.35
CA THR A 192 -2.85 12.33 -3.64
C THR A 192 -2.61 13.76 -4.10
N SER A 193 -1.37 14.05 -4.48
CA SER A 193 -0.96 15.38 -4.94
C SER A 193 -0.12 15.30 -6.21
N VAL A 194 -0.15 16.38 -7.00
CA VAL A 194 0.73 16.52 -8.16
C VAL A 194 2.12 16.90 -7.67
N LYS A 195 3.10 16.03 -7.91
CA LYS A 195 4.52 16.30 -7.71
C LYS A 195 5.14 16.75 -9.03
N HIS A 196 5.91 17.83 -8.98
CA HIS A 196 6.62 18.40 -10.11
C HIS A 196 8.11 18.08 -9.97
N TYR A 197 8.67 17.33 -10.93
CA TYR A 197 10.11 17.01 -10.94
C TYR A 197 10.68 17.15 -12.34
N HIS A 198 11.63 18.07 -12.53
CA HIS A 198 12.35 18.33 -13.80
C HIS A 198 11.49 18.27 -15.07
N ARG A 199 10.26 18.83 -15.03
CA ARG A 199 9.22 18.87 -16.08
C ARG A 199 8.24 17.70 -16.16
N ASN A 200 8.46 16.61 -15.42
CA ASN A 200 7.49 15.54 -15.27
C ASN A 200 6.49 15.84 -14.14
N ARG A 201 5.21 15.58 -14.44
CA ARG A 201 4.14 15.60 -13.44
C ARG A 201 3.83 14.17 -13.04
N THR A 202 3.96 13.87 -11.75
CA THR A 202 3.58 12.58 -11.18
C THR A 202 2.53 12.78 -10.11
N LEU A 203 1.53 11.90 -10.08
CA LEU A 203 0.59 11.82 -8.99
C LEU A 203 1.17 10.88 -7.94
N ARG A 204 1.17 11.28 -6.67
CA ARG A 204 1.62 10.46 -5.55
C ARG A 204 0.70 10.65 -4.35
N GLY A 205 0.30 9.54 -3.74
CA GLY A 205 -0.39 9.47 -2.46
C GLY A 205 -0.02 8.19 -1.72
N SER A 206 -0.46 8.07 -0.48
CA SER A 206 -0.16 6.88 0.33
C SER A 206 -1.13 6.68 1.49
N PHE A 207 -1.33 5.42 1.86
CA PHE A 207 -1.84 5.00 3.16
C PHE A 207 -0.73 4.32 3.93
N PHE A 208 -0.55 4.69 5.19
CA PHE A 208 0.48 4.10 6.03
C PHE A 208 0.05 4.08 7.48
N GLY A 209 0.73 3.31 8.30
CA GLY A 209 0.28 3.11 9.67
C GLY A 209 1.01 2.03 10.41
N THR A 210 0.48 1.69 11.58
CA THR A 210 1.01 0.63 12.43
C THR A 210 -0.10 -0.04 13.22
N TRP A 211 0.09 -1.33 13.50
CA TRP A 211 -0.72 -2.09 14.46
C TRP A 211 -0.35 -1.79 15.92
N ASP A 212 0.82 -1.20 16.16
CA ASP A 212 1.28 -0.82 17.50
C ASP A 212 0.71 0.57 17.85
N LEU A 213 -0.43 0.61 18.55
CA LEU A 213 -1.19 1.85 18.75
C LEU A 213 -0.46 2.93 19.56
N ASP A 214 0.54 2.53 20.33
CA ASP A 214 1.42 3.35 21.17
C ASP A 214 2.70 3.79 20.45
N ALA A 215 3.00 3.23 19.28
CA ALA A 215 4.15 3.64 18.48
C ALA A 215 3.93 5.00 17.78
N ASP A 216 4.98 5.82 17.74
CA ASP A 216 4.98 7.02 16.89
C ASP A 216 5.14 6.61 15.42
N VAL A 217 4.11 6.86 14.62
CA VAL A 217 4.12 6.53 13.18
C VAL A 217 5.29 7.18 12.42
N ARG A 218 5.80 8.32 12.91
CA ARG A 218 6.90 9.05 12.25
C ARG A 218 8.22 8.28 12.32
N THR A 219 8.39 7.45 13.34
CA THR A 219 9.61 6.67 13.57
C THR A 219 9.40 5.19 13.32
N ALA A 220 8.15 4.70 13.36
CA ALA A 220 7.78 3.30 13.15
C ALA A 220 8.41 2.71 11.87
N ALA A 221 8.39 3.42 10.75
CA ALA A 221 8.98 2.94 9.49
C ALA A 221 10.48 2.56 9.57
N THR A 222 11.21 3.08 10.56
CA THR A 222 12.66 2.87 10.75
C THR A 222 13.00 2.00 11.96
N LEU A 223 12.01 1.67 12.78
CA LEU A 223 12.20 0.87 13.98
C LEU A 223 11.98 -0.61 13.67
N ASN A 224 13.01 -1.43 13.92
CA ASN A 224 13.04 -2.86 13.58
C ASN A 224 11.99 -3.73 14.30
N ASN A 225 11.28 -3.19 15.28
CA ASN A 225 10.31 -3.95 16.09
C ASN A 225 8.93 -3.28 16.09
N THR A 226 8.54 -2.72 14.94
CA THR A 226 7.19 -2.17 14.75
C THR A 226 6.47 -2.85 13.60
N SER A 227 5.16 -2.98 13.77
CA SER A 227 4.22 -3.55 12.81
C SER A 227 3.78 -2.50 11.79
N TYR A 228 4.75 -1.79 11.20
CA TYR A 228 4.52 -0.73 10.23
C TYR A 228 4.08 -1.27 8.87
N TYR A 229 3.18 -0.55 8.21
CA TYR A 229 2.83 -0.78 6.82
C TYR A 229 2.78 0.52 6.04
N SER A 230 3.01 0.44 4.73
CA SER A 230 2.90 1.59 3.84
C SER A 230 2.53 1.18 2.43
N VAL A 231 1.32 1.52 2.00
CA VAL A 231 0.88 1.42 0.61
C VAL A 231 1.05 2.77 -0.04
N THR A 232 2.05 2.91 -0.90
CA THR A 232 2.29 4.13 -1.69
C THR A 232 1.95 3.87 -3.15
N TRP A 233 1.35 4.86 -3.81
CA TRP A 233 1.08 4.79 -5.23
C TRP A 233 1.66 5.97 -6.01
N ARG A 234 2.07 5.68 -7.25
CA ARG A 234 2.65 6.64 -8.18
C ARG A 234 2.08 6.46 -9.58
N LYS A 235 1.77 7.58 -10.24
CA LYS A 235 1.30 7.58 -11.64
C LYS A 235 1.91 8.72 -12.43
N GLY A 236 2.32 8.44 -13.66
CA GLY A 236 2.69 9.48 -14.62
C GLY A 236 1.45 10.18 -15.16
N PHE A 237 1.39 11.51 -15.02
CA PHE A 237 0.24 12.28 -15.49
C PHE A 237 0.15 12.25 -17.04
N GLY A 238 -1.02 11.95 -17.60
CA GLY A 238 -1.27 11.95 -19.04
C GLY A 238 -0.58 10.83 -19.82
N LYS A 239 -0.04 9.82 -19.13
CA LYS A 239 0.70 8.72 -19.77
C LYS A 239 -0.15 7.47 -20.06
N GLY A 240 -1.42 7.43 -19.64
CA GLY A 240 -2.31 6.26 -19.86
C GLY A 240 -1.81 4.96 -19.21
N VAL A 241 -0.83 5.04 -18.31
CA VAL A 241 -0.22 3.87 -17.65
C VAL A 241 -0.88 3.61 -16.30
N GLY A 242 -0.85 2.34 -15.92
CA GLY A 242 -1.02 1.79 -14.58
C GLY A 242 -0.51 2.70 -13.46
N ILE A 243 -1.18 2.62 -12.31
CA ILE A 243 -0.63 3.15 -11.06
C ILE A 243 0.31 2.12 -10.51
N PHE A 244 1.54 2.52 -10.24
CA PHE A 244 2.53 1.68 -9.57
C PHE A 244 2.28 1.74 -8.07
N ILE A 245 2.01 0.58 -7.49
CA ILE A 245 1.82 0.41 -6.05
C ILE A 245 3.04 -0.28 -5.46
N THR A 246 3.49 0.25 -4.33
CA THR A 246 4.58 -0.27 -3.50
C THR A 246 4.02 -0.46 -2.09
N CYS A 247 4.12 -1.68 -1.55
CA CYS A 247 3.59 -2.08 -0.24
C CYS A 247 4.73 -2.49 0.71
#